data_AF-A0A9C7UJP0-F1
#
_entry.id   AF-A0A9C7UJP0-F1
#
_cell.length_a   1.000
_cell.length_b   1.000
_cell.length_c   1.000
_cell.angle_alpha   90.00
_cell.angle_beta   90.00
_cell.angle_gamma   90.00
#
_symmetry.space_group_name_H-M   'P 1'
#
loop_
_entity.id
_entity.type
_entity.pdbx_description
1 polymer ?
#
loop_
_entity_poly.entity_id
_entity_poly.type
_entity_poly.pdbx_seq_one_letter_code
_entity_poly.pdbx_strand_id
1 'polypeptide(L)' 'MILPPTSPLEHDHYDIAFHNLAIRNTARYSPAVFDKPEGALHDWEIFSELGRAWRRDSIWSLCPLIRRIAWSTRR' A
#
# COMPACT_ATOMS: atom_id res chain seq x y z
N MET A 1 3.96 -17.68 -5.27
CA MET A 1 5.04 -16.74 -4.89
C MET A 1 4.71 -16.18 -3.52
N ILE A 2 5.67 -16.15 -2.61
CA ILE A 2 5.52 -15.54 -1.27
C ILE A 2 6.40 -14.28 -1.28
N LEU A 3 5.84 -13.14 -0.87
CA LEU A 3 6.59 -11.88 -0.75
C LEU A 3 7.17 -11.78 0.66
N PRO A 4 8.33 -11.13 0.85
CA PRO A 4 8.95 -10.96 2.17
C PRO A 4 8.51 -9.63 2.84
N PRO A 5 7.42 -9.60 3.64
CA PRO A 5 7.05 -8.41 4.39
C PRO A 5 7.99 -8.18 5.58
N THR A 6 8.06 -6.94 6.06
CA THR A 6 8.65 -6.61 7.36
C THR A 6 7.84 -7.18 8.53
N SER A 7 8.53 -7.60 9.59
CA SER A 7 7.91 -8.01 10.86
C SER A 7 7.30 -6.81 11.61
N PRO A 8 6.30 -6.98 12.49
CA PRO A 8 5.65 -5.86 13.22
C PRO A 8 6.58 -4.95 14.05
N LEU A 9 7.81 -5.39 14.35
CA LEU A 9 8.80 -4.61 15.09
C LEU A 9 9.79 -3.87 14.17
N GLU A 10 9.76 -4.14 12.87
CA GLU A 10 10.71 -3.64 11.86
C GLU A 10 10.09 -2.54 10.98
N HIS A 11 8.85 -2.13 11.26
CA HIS A 11 8.22 -1.00 10.61
C HIS A 11 7.42 -0.18 11.62
N ASP A 12 7.18 1.09 11.29
CA ASP A 12 6.35 1.94 12.11
C ASP A 12 4.86 1.61 11.94
N HIS A 13 4.11 1.86 13.01
CA HIS A 13 2.70 1.54 13.06
C HIS A 13 1.91 2.67 13.72
N TYR A 14 0.86 3.08 13.03
CA TYR A 14 -0.19 3.89 13.62
C TYR A 14 -1.42 3.01 13.83
N ASP A 15 -1.91 2.99 15.06
CA ASP A 15 -3.00 2.10 15.45
C ASP A 15 -4.35 2.64 14.98
N ILE A 16 -4.67 2.46 13.70
CA ILE A 16 -5.94 2.88 13.10
C ILE A 16 -7.10 1.98 13.56
N ALA A 17 -6.84 0.69 13.75
CA ALA A 17 -7.88 -0.29 14.02
C ALA A 17 -8.50 -0.09 15.41
N PHE A 18 -7.67 -0.02 16.46
CA PHE A 18 -8.18 0.18 17.82
C PHE A 18 -8.57 1.62 18.11
N HIS A 19 -8.12 2.59 17.31
CA HIS A 19 -8.57 3.98 17.41
C HIS A 19 -10.10 4.11 17.24
N ASN A 20 -10.73 3.24 16.43
CA ASN A 20 -12.19 3.22 16.28
C ASN A 20 -12.94 2.82 17.57
N LEU A 21 -12.25 2.21 18.53
CA LEU A 21 -12.81 1.76 19.81
C LEU A 21 -12.41 2.69 20.97
N ALA A 22 -11.74 3.81 20.68
CA ALA A 22 -11.24 4.70 21.70
C ALA A 22 -12.36 5.56 22.32
N ILE A 23 -12.39 5.65 23.65
CA ILE A 23 -13.33 6.51 24.40
C ILE A 23 -12.93 7.99 24.31
N ARG A 24 -11.70 8.29 23.90
CA ARG A 24 -11.13 9.64 23.76
C ARG A 24 -10.41 9.76 22.43
N ASN A 25 -10.24 11.00 21.96
CA ASN A 25 -9.42 11.29 20.79
C ASN A 25 -7.94 11.13 21.15
N THR A 26 -7.33 10.01 20.74
CA THR A 26 -5.94 9.66 21.09
C THR A 26 -5.12 9.30 19.87
N ALA A 27 -3.99 9.95 19.65
CA ALA A 27 -3.05 9.53 18.60
C ALA A 27 -2.01 8.56 19.18
N ARG A 28 -1.85 7.38 18.57
CA ARG A 28 -0.85 6.38 18.98
C ARG A 28 0.03 5.99 17.80
N TYR A 29 1.23 6.54 17.80
CA TYR A 29 2.30 6.19 16.86
C TYR A 29 3.34 5.33 17.58
N SER A 30 3.73 4.23 16.95
CA SER A 30 4.79 3.34 17.44
C SER A 30 5.90 3.29 16.37
N PRO A 31 7.09 3.84 16.64
CA PRO A 31 8.21 3.74 15.72
C PRO A 31 8.73 2.30 15.66
N ALA A 32 9.46 1.97 14.58
CA ALA A 32 10.15 0.69 14.47
C ALA A 32 11.18 0.52 15.59
N VAL A 33 11.27 -0.70 16.13
CA VAL A 33 12.22 -1.06 17.20
C VAL A 33 13.52 -1.58 16.59
N PHE A 34 13.43 -2.28 15.46
CA PHE A 34 14.56 -2.80 14.72
C PHE A 34 14.62 -2.19 13.32
N ASP A 35 15.82 -2.15 12.76
CA ASP A 35 16.01 -1.79 11.36
C ASP A 35 15.43 -2.85 10.44
N LYS A 36 14.94 -2.41 9.26
CA LYS A 36 14.45 -3.30 8.23
C LYS A 36 15.59 -4.23 7.75
N PRO A 37 15.42 -5.56 7.79
CA PRO A 37 16.43 -6.49 7.28
C PRO A 37 16.56 -6.39 5.76
N GLU A 38 17.76 -6.70 5.24
CA GLU A 38 18.03 -6.65 3.81
C GLU A 38 17.10 -7.60 3.04
N GLY A 39 16.47 -7.08 1.98
CA GLY A 39 15.54 -7.84 1.15
C GLY A 39 14.10 -7.92 1.68
N ALA A 40 13.81 -7.48 2.90
CA ALA A 40 12.44 -7.29 3.35
C ALA A 40 11.82 -6.01 2.77
N LEU A 41 10.51 -6.03 2.59
CA LEU A 41 9.73 -4.92 2.04
C LEU A 41 8.66 -4.52 3.04
N HIS A 42 8.48 -3.21 3.22
CA HIS A 42 7.30 -2.71 3.91
C HIS A 42 6.06 -2.98 3.06
N ASP A 43 4.90 -3.13 3.71
CA ASP A 43 3.64 -3.40 3.01
C ASP A 43 3.33 -2.35 1.94
N TRP A 44 3.64 -1.08 2.21
CA TRP A 44 3.42 0.00 1.24
C TRP A 44 4.32 -0.15 0.00
N GLU A 45 5.55 -0.66 0.14
CA GLU A 45 6.46 -0.94 -0.97
C GLU A 45 5.88 -2.07 -1.83
N ILE A 46 5.42 -3.14 -1.17
CA ILE A 46 4.76 -4.29 -1.81
C ILE A 46 3.55 -3.82 -2.62
N PHE A 47 2.60 -3.11 -2.00
CA PHE A 47 1.39 -2.67 -2.68
C PHE A 47 1.67 -1.67 -3.82
N SER A 48 2.66 -0.80 -3.64
CA SER A 48 3.07 0.17 -4.68
C SER A 48 3.64 -0.54 -5.91
N GLU A 49 4.54 -1.50 -5.71
CA GLU A 49 5.15 -2.25 -6.81
C GLU A 49 4.16 -3.21 -7.47
N LEU A 50 3.27 -3.85 -6.69
CA LEU A 50 2.17 -4.64 -7.25
C LEU A 50 1.24 -3.77 -8.09
N GLY A 51 0.89 -2.57 -7.64
CA GLY A 51 0.09 -1.63 -8.42
C GLY A 51 0.77 -1.18 -9.71
N ARG A 52 2.09 -0.97 -9.69
CA ARG A 52 2.89 -0.65 -10.88
C ARG A 52 2.97 -1.81 -11.86
N ALA A 53 3.24 -3.01 -11.37
CA ALA A 53 3.28 -4.24 -12.16
C ALA A 53 1.92 -4.51 -12.81
N TRP A 54 0.84 -4.41 -12.02
CA TRP A 54 -0.52 -4.57 -12.52
C TRP A 54 -0.83 -3.54 -13.62
N ARG A 55 -0.44 -2.27 -13.46
CA ARG A 55 -0.64 -1.27 -14.51
C ARG A 55 0.09 -1.63 -15.81
N ARG A 56 1.35 -2.09 -15.72
CA ARG A 56 2.14 -2.49 -16.90
C ARG A 56 1.47 -3.63 -17.68
N ASP A 57 0.99 -4.64 -16.96
CA ASP A 57 0.48 -5.87 -17.58
C ASP A 57 -1.05 -5.87 -17.76
N SER A 58 -1.75 -4.85 -17.25
CA SER A 58 -3.21 -4.77 -17.36
C SER A 58 -3.66 -4.49 -18.79
N ILE A 59 -4.78 -5.13 -19.16
CA ILE A 59 -5.48 -4.96 -20.44
C ILE A 59 -5.93 -3.50 -20.71
N TRP A 60 -5.92 -2.64 -19.69
CA TRP A 60 -6.18 -1.21 -19.77
C TRP A 60 -5.10 -0.43 -20.53
N SER A 61 -3.86 -0.92 -20.54
CA SER A 61 -2.74 -0.34 -21.28
C SER A 61 -2.82 -0.63 -22.79
N LEU A 62 -3.50 -1.72 -23.16
CA LEU A 62 -3.54 -2.25 -24.52
C LEU A 62 -4.86 -1.94 -25.26
N CYS A 63 -5.86 -1.34 -24.61
CA CYS A 63 -7.16 -1.09 -25.23
C CYS A 63 -7.38 0.42 -25.54
N PRO A 64 -7.18 0.88 -26.79
CA PRO A 64 -7.38 2.28 -27.19
C PRO A 64 -8.80 2.79 -26.93
N LEU A 65 -9.80 1.90 -27.00
CA LEU A 65 -11.22 2.21 -26.85
C LEU A 65 -11.54 2.69 -25.43
N ILE A 66 -10.96 2.03 -24.42
CA ILE A 66 -11.18 2.35 -23.01
C ILE A 66 -10.54 3.71 -22.65
N ARG A 67 -9.38 4.03 -23.24
CA ARG A 67 -8.73 5.34 -23.10
C ARG A 67 -9.59 6.48 -23.64
N ARG A 68 -10.36 6.23 -24.70
CA ARG A 68 -11.25 7.22 -25.34
C ARG A 68 -12.51 7.50 -24.51
N ILE A 69 -13.06 6.48 -23.85
CA ILE A 69 -14.25 6.61 -22.99
C ILE A 69 -13.90 7.27 -21.64
N ALA A 70 -12.73 6.96 -21.07
CA ALA A 70 -12.29 7.56 -19.81
C ALA A 70 -12.09 9.10 -19.91
N TRP A 71 -11.69 9.60 -21.08
CA TRP A 71 -11.56 11.04 -21.35
C TRP A 71 -12.90 11.73 -21.65
N SER A 72 -13.89 11.03 -22.22
CA SER A 72 -15.18 11.66 -22.57
C SER A 72 -16.12 11.86 -21.37
N THR A 73 -15.85 11.19 -20.25
CA THR A 73 -16.65 11.27 -19.00
C THR A 73 -16.10 12.29 -18.00
N ARG A 74 -14.90 12.82 -18.20
CA ARG A 74 -14.32 13.88 -17.37
C ARG A 74 -14.53 15.23 -18.06
N ARG A 75 -15.77 15.75 -18.00
CA ARG A 75 -16.03 17.20 -18.10
C ARG A 75 -15.84 17.85 -16.74
#